data_AF-A0A7V9D2U0-F1
#
_entry.id   AF-A0A7V9D2U0-F1
#
_cell.length_a   1.000
_cell.length_b   1.000
_cell.length_c   1.000
_cell.angle_alpha   90.00
_cell.angle_beta   90.00
_cell.angle_gamma   90.00
#
_symmetry.space_group_name_H-M   'P 1'
#
loop_
_entity.id
_entity.type
_entity.pdbx_description
1 polymer ?
#
loop_
_entity_poly.entity_id
_entity_poly.type
_entity_poly.pdbx_seq_one_letter_code
_entity_poly.pdbx_strand_id
1 'polypeptide(L)'
;QLHITDRAALRATEVGIHLLHILRSLAPESFAWHSGANGAPFLDLLIGADAPRRALDAGAAPDAVVANWRAGVAAFEERRRPYLLYD
;
A
#
# COMPACT_ATOMS: atom_id res chain seq x y z
N GLN A 1 -15.22 -9.11 -6.26
CA GLN A 1 -15.45 -7.76 -6.82
C GLN A 1 -15.64 -6.81 -5.64
N LEU A 2 -14.99 -5.64 -5.63
CA LEU A 2 -15.19 -4.61 -4.61
C LEU A 2 -16.15 -3.55 -5.18
N HIS A 3 -17.28 -3.32 -4.51
CA HIS A 3 -18.20 -2.23 -4.84
C HIS A 3 -18.02 -1.08 -3.84
N ILE A 4 -17.77 0.12 -4.36
CA ILE A 4 -17.52 1.32 -3.56
C ILE A 4 -18.84 2.10 -3.48
N THR A 5 -19.42 2.17 -2.30
CA THR A 5 -20.71 2.86 -2.05
C THR A 5 -20.54 4.30 -1.59
N ASP A 6 -19.40 4.62 -0.96
CA ASP A 6 -18.96 5.98 -0.62
C ASP A 6 -17.52 6.16 -1.08
N ARG A 7 -17.33 7.02 -2.08
CA ARG A 7 -15.99 7.31 -2.63
C ARG A 7 -15.16 8.19 -1.71
N ALA A 8 -15.78 9.11 -0.98
CA ALA A 8 -15.06 10.07 -0.14
C ALA A 8 -14.47 9.41 1.12
N ALA A 9 -15.12 8.35 1.61
CA ALA A 9 -14.62 7.55 2.73
C ALA A 9 -13.50 6.57 2.34
N LEU A 10 -13.29 6.28 1.06
CA LEU A 10 -12.38 5.23 0.61
C LEU A 10 -10.90 5.66 0.65
N ARG A 11 -10.09 4.88 1.35
CA ARG A 11 -8.62 4.95 1.31
C ARG A 11 -8.05 3.83 0.42
N ALA A 12 -8.09 4.02 -0.89
CA ALA A 12 -7.87 2.94 -1.87
C ALA A 12 -6.53 2.19 -1.71
N THR A 13 -5.42 2.91 -1.49
CA THR A 13 -4.10 2.28 -1.28
C THR A 13 -4.05 1.48 0.02
N GLU A 14 -4.71 1.95 1.08
CA GLU A 14 -4.80 1.26 2.35
C GLU A 14 -5.58 -0.06 2.19
N VAL A 15 -6.70 -0.04 1.45
CA VAL A 15 -7.46 -1.26 1.11
C VAL A 15 -6.59 -2.30 0.42
N GLY A 16 -5.71 -1.92 -0.50
CA GLY A 16 -4.77 -2.86 -1.13
C GLY A 16 -3.88 -3.60 -0.13
N ILE A 17 -3.43 -2.91 0.91
CA ILE A 17 -2.55 -3.46 1.95
C ILE A 17 -3.33 -4.41 2.87
N HIS A 18 -4.57 -4.06 3.22
CA HIS A 18 -5.47 -4.97 3.93
C HIS A 18 -5.75 -6.24 3.12
N LEU A 19 -6.00 -6.11 1.81
CA LEU A 19 -6.22 -7.28 0.94
C LEU A 19 -4.99 -8.18 0.86
N LEU A 20 -3.79 -7.60 0.70
CA LEU A 20 -2.55 -8.37 0.70
C LEU A 20 -2.34 -9.12 2.02
N HIS A 21 -2.58 -8.46 3.15
CA HIS A 21 -2.51 -9.12 4.46
C HIS A 21 -3.51 -10.27 4.56
N ILE A 22 -4.78 -10.05 4.21
CA ILE A 22 -5.83 -11.08 4.26
C ILE A 22 -5.47 -12.29 3.37
N LEU A 23 -5.04 -12.06 2.13
CA LEU A 23 -4.69 -13.13 1.21
C LEU A 23 -3.51 -13.97 1.72
N ARG A 24 -2.51 -13.32 2.32
CA ARG A 24 -1.38 -13.99 2.97
C ARG A 24 -1.81 -14.82 4.17
N SER A 25 -2.71 -14.28 4.99
CA SER A 25 -3.20 -14.97 6.20
C SER A 25 -4.10 -16.15 5.88
N LEU A 26 -4.92 -16.06 4.84
CA LEU A 26 -5.88 -17.12 4.47
C LEU A 26 -5.22 -18.29 3.72
N ALA A 27 -4.16 -18.04 2.96
CA ALA A 27 -3.52 -19.06 2.14
C ALA A 27 -1.99 -18.93 2.13
N PRO A 28 -1.31 -19.05 3.29
CA PRO A 28 0.13 -18.80 3.40
C PRO A 28 0.97 -19.71 2.48
N GLU A 29 0.59 -20.97 2.33
CA GLU A 29 1.29 -21.96 1.50
C GLU A 29 1.15 -21.71 -0.02
N SER A 30 0.14 -20.95 -0.43
CA SER A 30 -0.13 -20.65 -1.84
C SER A 30 0.15 -19.20 -2.21
N PHE A 31 0.48 -18.36 -1.23
CA PHE A 31 0.81 -16.97 -1.46
C PHE A 31 2.26 -16.83 -1.91
N ALA A 32 2.47 -16.13 -3.02
CA ALA A 32 3.80 -15.72 -3.47
C ALA A 32 3.76 -14.30 -4.01
N TRP A 33 4.84 -13.55 -3.77
CA TRP A 33 5.02 -12.25 -4.41
C TRP A 33 5.28 -12.43 -5.90
N HIS A 34 4.58 -11.68 -6.73
CA HIS A 34 4.85 -11.66 -8.17
C HIS A 34 6.23 -11.06 -8.45
N SER A 35 7.05 -11.74 -9.25
CA SER A 35 8.36 -11.23 -9.71
C SER A 35 8.19 -10.32 -10.92
N GLY A 36 8.78 -9.13 -10.87
CA GLY A 36 8.87 -8.20 -12.00
C GLY A 36 9.95 -8.59 -13.01
N ALA A 37 10.12 -7.75 -14.04
CA ALA A 37 10.98 -8.02 -15.19
C ALA A 37 12.47 -8.28 -14.87
N ASN A 38 12.95 -7.81 -13.71
CA ASN A 38 14.32 -8.00 -13.21
C ASN A 38 14.42 -8.98 -12.03
N GLY A 39 13.36 -9.76 -11.75
CA GLY A 39 13.29 -10.65 -10.60
C GLY A 39 13.00 -9.97 -9.26
N ALA A 40 12.98 -8.63 -9.21
CA ALA A 40 12.56 -7.92 -8.00
C ALA A 40 11.06 -8.14 -7.74
N PRO A 41 10.60 -8.15 -6.49
CA PRO A 41 9.17 -8.20 -6.19
C PRO A 41 8.45 -7.04 -6.88
N PHE A 42 7.45 -7.35 -7.72
CA PHE A 42 6.74 -6.35 -8.52
C PHE A 42 6.02 -5.31 -7.65
N LEU A 43 5.60 -5.70 -6.44
CA LEU A 43 5.03 -4.79 -5.46
C LEU A 43 5.98 -3.64 -5.09
N ASP A 44 7.28 -3.93 -4.96
CA ASP A 44 8.28 -2.95 -4.57
C ASP A 44 8.46 -1.90 -5.69
N LEU A 45 8.34 -2.33 -6.95
CA LEU A 45 8.34 -1.45 -8.11
C LEU A 45 7.07 -0.60 -8.19
N LEU A 46 5.91 -1.17 -7.87
CA LEU A 46 4.62 -0.48 -7.90
C LEU A 46 4.51 0.58 -6.78
N ILE A 47 4.94 0.25 -5.56
CA ILE A 47 4.90 1.15 -4.41
C ILE A 47 6.09 2.13 -4.42
N GLY A 48 7.19 1.76 -5.06
CA GLY A 48 8.44 2.53 -5.04
C GLY A 48 9.27 2.33 -3.77
N ALA A 49 8.97 1.30 -2.97
CA ALA A 49 9.71 0.94 -1.76
C ALA A 49 9.48 -0.54 -1.39
N ASP A 50 10.45 -1.17 -0.72
CA ASP A 50 10.36 -2.55 -0.21
C ASP A 50 9.73 -2.65 1.19
N ALA A 51 9.71 -1.54 1.94
CA ALA A 51 9.32 -1.52 3.34
C ALA A 51 7.91 -2.08 3.61
N PRO A 52 6.85 -1.75 2.83
CA PRO A 52 5.52 -2.31 3.08
C PRO A 52 5.46 -3.82 2.88
N ARG A 53 6.11 -4.33 1.83
CA ARG A 53 6.21 -5.77 1.57
C ARG A 53 6.92 -6.47 2.71
N ARG A 54 8.07 -5.96 3.14
CA ARG A 54 8.88 -6.54 4.22
C ARG A 54 8.16 -6.50 5.57
N ALA A 55 7.39 -5.46 5.84
CA ALA A 55 6.57 -5.40 7.05
C ALA A 55 5.46 -6.47 7.03
N LEU A 56 4.80 -6.69 5.89
CA LEU A 56 3.85 -7.79 5.73
C LEU A 56 4.53 -9.16 5.81
N ASP A 57 5.74 -9.31 5.27
CA ASP A 57 6.57 -10.52 5.42
C ASP A 57 6.90 -10.80 6.89
N ALA A 58 7.10 -9.76 7.69
CA ALA A 58 7.33 -9.84 9.14
C ALA A 58 6.04 -10.02 9.97
N GLY A 59 4.87 -10.14 9.33
CA GLY A 59 3.59 -10.32 10.02
C GLY A 59 3.00 -9.05 10.63
N ALA A 60 3.44 -7.86 10.22
CA ALA A 60 2.86 -6.61 10.69
C ALA A 60 1.38 -6.48 10.33
N ALA A 61 0.61 -5.89 11.24
CA ALA A 61 -0.78 -5.51 10.97
C ALA A 61 -0.83 -4.41 9.88
N PRO A 62 -1.85 -4.41 8.99
CA PRO A 62 -1.98 -3.40 7.94
C PRO A 62 -1.89 -1.96 8.44
N ASP A 63 -2.54 -1.64 9.56
CA ASP A 63 -2.55 -0.28 10.12
C ASP A 63 -1.14 0.21 10.49
N ALA A 64 -0.27 -0.69 10.97
CA ALA A 64 1.12 -0.37 11.27
C ALA A 64 1.92 -0.12 9.99
N VAL A 65 1.65 -0.89 8.92
CA VAL A 65 2.25 -0.66 7.60
C VAL A 65 1.83 0.70 7.05
N VAL A 66 0.54 1.04 7.17
CA VAL A 66 -0.04 2.30 6.69
C VAL A 66 0.50 3.51 7.47
N ALA A 67 0.64 3.38 8.79
CA ALA A 67 1.15 4.45 9.64
C ALA A 67 2.52 4.98 9.16
N ASN A 68 3.37 4.11 8.59
CA ASN A 68 4.73 4.46 8.19
C ASN A 68 4.81 5.54 7.11
N TRP A 69 3.82 5.67 6.21
CA TRP A 69 3.85 6.70 5.16
C TRP A 69 3.00 7.94 5.46
N ARG A 70 2.24 7.97 6.57
CA ARG A 70 1.36 9.11 6.90
C ARG A 70 2.13 10.42 7.02
N ALA A 71 3.32 10.39 7.61
CA ALA A 71 4.20 11.55 7.70
C ALA A 71 4.66 12.04 6.31
N GLY A 72 4.98 11.10 5.41
CA GLY A 72 5.35 11.41 4.03
C GLY A 72 4.21 12.04 3.23
N VAL A 73 2.98 11.56 3.41
CA VAL A 73 1.77 12.15 2.81
C VAL A 73 1.60 13.59 3.29
N ALA A 74 1.62 13.85 4.59
CA ALA A 74 1.47 15.20 5.13
C ALA A 74 2.58 16.15 4.63
N ALA A 75 3.84 15.69 4.61
CA ALA A 75 4.95 16.47 4.09
C ALA A 75 4.79 16.77 2.59
N PHE A 76 4.29 15.81 1.81
CA PHE A 76 4.03 16.01 0.39
C PHE A 76 2.85 16.95 0.15
N GLU A 77 1.79 16.85 0.95
CA GLU A 77 0.64 17.74 0.91
C GLU A 77 1.06 19.20 1.12
N GLU A 78 1.94 19.50 2.06
CA GLU A 78 2.49 20.85 2.24
C GLU A 78 3.39 21.27 1.09
N ARG A 79 4.29 20.39 0.65
CA ARG A 79 5.22 20.67 -0.46
C ARG A 79 4.51 20.97 -1.77
N ARG A 80 3.34 20.34 -2.03
CA ARG A 80 2.61 20.54 -3.29
C ARG A 80 1.79 21.84 -3.32
N ARG A 81 1.51 22.47 -2.16
CA ARG A 81 0.62 23.66 -2.07
C ARG A 81 0.95 24.78 -3.05
N PRO A 82 2.23 25.18 -3.24
CA PRO A 82 2.57 26.27 -4.16
C PRO A 82 2.34 25.94 -5.64
N TYR A 83 2.07 24.67 -5.96
CA TYR A 83 1.96 24.17 -7.34
C TYR A 83 0.54 23.73 -7.70
N LEU A 84 -0.45 23.97 -6.83
CA LEU A 84 -1.85 23.65 -7.10
C LEU A 84 -2.47 24.70 -8.04
N LEU A 85 -3.13 24.23 -9.10
CA LEU A 85 -3.83 25.07 -10.08
C LEU A 85 -5.36 25.07 -9.90
N TYR A 86 -5.85 24.23 -9.00
CA TYR A 86 -7.27 24.04 -8.70
C TYR A 86 -7.41 23.89 -7.19
N ASP A 87 -8.57 24.31 -6.68
CA ASP A 87 -9.00 24.06 -5.30
C ASP A 87 -9.25 22.56 -5.05
#